data_AF-A0A537S860-F1
#
_entry.id   AF-A0A537S860-F1
#
_cell.length_a   1.000
_cell.length_b   1.000
_cell.length_c   1.000
_cell.angle_alpha   90.00
_cell.angle_beta   90.00
_cell.angle_gamma   90.00
#
_symmetry.space_group_name_H-M   'P 1'
#
loop_
_entity.id
_entity.type
_entity.pdbx_description
1 polymer ?
#
loop_
_entity_poly.entity_id
_entity_poly.type
_entity_poly.pdbx_seq_one_letter_code
_entity_poly.pdbx_strand_id
1 'polypeptide(L)'
;AFTIPLEFCGYKHEQQFLPIFVNAYVPPQPTPERCFAFGQALAHAIEREGRRAVVLASGGLSHYPGTPQYPHPDIDTDRVIFERLAAGNLRYLLSFDAAALDRTGNVECRSLQILAGMIGDRKPDSALFEPSWHHIYAVLGWTELAPVKAEPLYYPATESERSELARAIFAIVEDAAARAAFNSDRGGYAARFDLDAQERAAFVALDRDALRERLGINPMLLYQLEARVGSK
;
A
#
# COMPACT_ATOMS: atom_id res chain seq x y z
N ALA A 1 26.62 12.55 3.42
CA ALA A 1 25.93 11.25 3.53
C ALA A 1 26.03 10.41 2.25
N PHE A 2 25.56 10.89 1.08
CA PHE A 2 25.37 10.01 -0.10
C PHE A 2 26.63 9.46 -0.79
N THR A 3 27.79 10.12 -0.68
CA THR A 3 29.04 9.68 -1.34
C THR A 3 29.64 8.42 -0.71
N ILE A 4 29.43 8.22 0.61
CA ILE A 4 29.95 7.04 1.33
C ILE A 4 29.27 5.76 0.80
N PRO A 5 27.93 5.63 0.80
CA PRO A 5 27.28 4.46 0.20
C PRO A 5 27.64 4.24 -1.28
N LEU A 6 27.80 5.31 -2.08
CA LEU A 6 28.19 5.17 -3.49
C LEU A 6 29.55 4.48 -3.64
N GLU A 7 30.54 4.91 -2.86
CA GLU A 7 31.89 4.34 -2.85
C GLU A 7 31.87 2.88 -2.40
N PHE A 8 31.21 2.58 -1.27
CA PHE A 8 31.16 1.23 -0.71
C PHE A 8 30.28 0.25 -1.52
N CYS A 9 29.31 0.74 -2.28
CA CYS A 9 28.56 -0.09 -3.24
C CYS A 9 29.34 -0.36 -4.54
N GLY A 10 30.55 0.21 -4.71
CA GLY A 10 31.41 -0.04 -5.86
C GLY A 10 31.00 0.69 -7.14
N TYR A 11 30.19 1.76 -7.03
CA TYR A 11 29.85 2.59 -8.19
C TYR A 11 31.03 3.45 -8.61
N LYS A 12 31.27 3.53 -9.92
CA LYS A 12 32.33 4.38 -10.47
C LYS A 12 31.88 5.84 -10.51
N HIS A 13 32.84 6.75 -10.40
CA HIS A 13 32.57 8.19 -10.38
C HIS A 13 31.96 8.70 -11.70
N GLU A 14 32.16 8.00 -12.82
CA GLU A 14 31.62 8.36 -14.13
C GLU A 14 30.16 7.91 -14.33
N GLN A 15 29.59 7.14 -13.38
CA GLN A 15 28.23 6.67 -13.48
C GLN A 15 27.23 7.81 -13.23
N GLN A 16 26.20 7.91 -14.06
CA GLN A 16 25.18 8.93 -13.90
C GLN A 16 24.39 8.71 -12.61
N PHE A 17 24.34 9.74 -11.78
CA PHE A 17 23.56 9.76 -10.54
C PHE A 17 22.69 11.02 -10.47
N LEU A 18 21.48 10.88 -9.92
CA LEU A 18 20.61 12.00 -9.61
C LEU A 18 20.53 12.13 -8.09
N PRO A 19 21.22 13.11 -7.47
CA PRO A 19 21.15 13.30 -6.03
C PRO A 19 19.80 13.95 -5.66
N ILE A 20 19.10 13.34 -4.72
CA ILE A 20 17.89 13.89 -4.12
C ILE A 20 18.21 14.22 -2.66
N PHE A 21 18.30 15.51 -2.34
CA PHE A 21 18.54 15.97 -0.99
C PHE A 21 17.22 16.15 -0.24
N VAL A 22 17.14 15.56 0.95
CA VAL A 22 15.96 15.66 1.82
C VAL A 22 16.38 16.40 3.09
N ASN A 23 15.66 17.45 3.42
CA ASN A 23 15.87 18.18 4.67
C ASN A 23 15.48 17.32 5.87
N ALA A 24 16.45 16.89 6.68
CA ALA A 24 16.23 16.10 7.90
C ALA A 24 16.34 16.92 9.19
N TYR A 25 17.01 18.08 9.15
CA TYR A 25 17.45 18.78 10.36
C TYR A 25 16.79 20.14 10.58
N VAL A 26 16.49 20.89 9.52
CA VAL A 26 16.02 22.29 9.65
C VAL A 26 14.49 22.32 9.62
N PRO A 27 13.78 22.74 10.67
CA PRO A 27 12.33 22.88 10.61
C PRO A 27 11.90 23.96 9.60
N PRO A 28 10.76 23.78 8.89
CA PRO A 28 9.93 22.57 8.89
C PRO A 28 10.54 21.46 8.02
N GLN A 29 10.70 20.27 8.59
CA GLN A 29 11.05 19.06 7.84
C GLN A 29 9.81 18.49 7.14
N PRO A 30 9.96 17.77 6.00
CA PRO A 30 8.84 17.05 5.41
C PRO A 30 8.33 15.97 6.37
N THR A 31 7.02 15.77 6.37
CA THR A 31 6.38 14.72 7.18
C THR A 31 6.72 13.33 6.61
N PRO A 32 6.68 12.28 7.44
CA PRO A 32 6.81 10.89 7.00
C PRO A 32 5.89 10.54 5.83
N GLU A 33 4.63 10.95 5.88
CA GLU A 33 3.62 10.66 4.85
C GLU A 33 3.98 11.36 3.55
N ARG A 34 4.50 12.59 3.63
CA ARG A 34 4.96 13.33 2.45
C ARG A 34 6.17 12.67 1.81
N CYS A 35 7.12 12.17 2.62
CA CYS A 35 8.27 11.41 2.14
C CYS A 35 7.83 10.13 1.43
N PHE A 36 6.91 9.36 2.03
CA PHE A 36 6.36 8.15 1.42
C PHE A 36 5.62 8.44 0.12
N ALA A 37 4.74 9.44 0.10
CA ALA A 37 4.00 9.85 -1.10
C ALA A 37 4.93 10.34 -2.22
N PHE A 38 6.02 11.04 -1.86
CA PHE A 38 7.05 11.42 -2.83
C PHE A 38 7.72 10.18 -3.44
N GLY A 39 8.03 9.17 -2.63
CA GLY A 39 8.53 7.88 -3.12
C GLY A 39 7.58 7.23 -4.13
N GLN A 40 6.29 7.16 -3.82
CA GLN A 40 5.28 6.62 -4.75
C GLN A 40 5.27 7.38 -6.08
N ALA A 41 5.30 8.71 -6.02
CA ALA A 41 5.33 9.55 -7.22
C ALA A 41 6.62 9.34 -8.03
N LEU A 42 7.76 9.19 -7.37
CA LEU A 42 9.05 8.97 -8.01
C LEU A 42 9.11 7.60 -8.71
N ALA A 43 8.63 6.54 -8.06
CA ALA A 43 8.52 5.22 -8.68
C ALA A 43 7.62 5.26 -9.91
N HIS A 44 6.44 5.90 -9.81
CA HIS A 44 5.54 6.05 -10.95
C HIS A 44 6.18 6.82 -12.12
N ALA A 45 6.93 7.89 -11.83
CA ALA A 45 7.64 8.65 -12.85
C ALA A 45 8.70 7.80 -13.57
N ILE A 46 9.50 7.02 -12.83
CA ILE A 46 10.52 6.13 -13.40
C ILE A 46 9.87 5.07 -14.32
N GLU A 47 8.76 4.47 -13.89
CA GLU A 47 8.00 3.50 -14.67
C GLU A 47 7.43 4.10 -15.95
N ARG A 48 6.83 5.30 -15.87
CA ARG A 48 6.25 6.02 -17.03
C ARG A 48 7.31 6.39 -18.07
N GLU A 49 8.51 6.70 -17.63
CA GLU A 49 9.67 6.96 -18.50
C GLU A 49 10.26 5.68 -19.10
N GLY A 50 9.79 4.49 -18.70
CA GLY A 50 10.32 3.20 -19.17
C GLY A 50 11.77 2.96 -18.76
N ARG A 51 12.23 3.62 -17.68
CA ARG A 51 13.62 3.55 -17.21
C ARG A 51 13.78 2.51 -16.12
N ARG A 52 14.97 1.92 -16.06
CA ARG A 52 15.41 1.10 -14.93
C ARG A 52 16.36 1.93 -14.08
N ALA A 53 16.12 1.98 -12.77
CA ALA A 53 16.94 2.72 -11.83
C ALA A 53 17.37 1.80 -10.67
N VAL A 54 18.58 2.02 -10.18
CA VAL A 54 18.98 1.58 -8.83
C VAL A 54 18.80 2.78 -7.91
N VAL A 55 18.17 2.55 -6.76
CA VAL A 55 17.88 3.59 -5.78
C VAL A 55 18.70 3.30 -4.53
N LEU A 56 19.45 4.29 -4.07
CA LEU A 56 20.15 4.25 -2.80
C LEU A 56 19.52 5.29 -1.87
N ALA A 57 18.92 4.83 -0.78
CA ALA A 57 18.52 5.69 0.32
C ALA A 57 19.57 5.59 1.43
N SER A 58 20.09 6.73 1.85
CA SER A 58 21.16 6.82 2.85
C SER A 58 20.73 7.69 4.03
N GLY A 59 21.27 7.38 5.20
CA GLY A 59 20.96 8.07 6.45
C GLY A 59 20.21 7.15 7.42
N GLY A 60 20.26 7.51 8.70
CA GLY A 60 19.81 6.63 9.78
C GLY A 60 20.84 5.52 10.12
N LEU A 61 20.58 4.68 11.12
CA LEU A 61 19.48 4.81 12.10
C LEU A 61 19.86 5.83 13.20
N SER A 62 19.58 5.56 14.48
CA SER A 62 19.76 6.53 15.55
C SER A 62 21.20 7.05 15.63
N HIS A 63 21.35 8.37 15.59
CA HIS A 63 22.60 9.07 15.89
C HIS A 63 22.31 10.55 16.19
N TYR A 64 23.20 11.20 16.95
CA TYR A 64 22.96 12.54 17.50
C TYR A 64 24.18 13.46 17.32
N PRO A 65 24.54 13.81 16.09
CA PRO A 65 25.77 14.55 15.82
C PRO A 65 25.71 15.95 16.42
N GLY A 66 26.77 16.33 17.13
CA GLY A 66 26.88 17.65 17.75
C GLY A 66 26.03 17.85 19.02
N THR A 67 25.47 16.79 19.59
CA THR A 67 24.73 16.85 20.86
C THR A 67 25.42 16.00 21.95
N PRO A 68 25.06 16.19 23.23
CA PRO A 68 25.52 15.31 24.31
C PRO A 68 25.10 13.84 24.15
N GLN A 69 24.12 13.53 23.31
CA GLN A 69 23.64 12.17 23.05
C GLN A 69 24.49 11.43 22.00
N TYR A 70 25.50 12.07 21.40
CA TYR A 70 26.31 11.47 20.34
C TYR A 70 26.85 10.04 20.63
N PRO A 71 27.38 9.72 21.83
CA PRO A 71 27.84 8.36 22.13
C PRO A 71 26.73 7.41 22.62
N HIS A 72 25.46 7.81 22.48
CA HIS A 72 24.30 7.12 23.05
C HIS A 72 23.20 6.89 21.98
N PRO A 73 23.45 6.06 20.96
CA PRO A 73 22.42 5.70 20.00
C PRO A 73 21.27 4.93 20.68
N ASP A 74 20.05 5.13 20.19
CA ASP A 74 18.84 4.41 20.62
C ASP A 74 18.73 3.05 19.90
N ILE A 75 19.60 2.13 20.31
CA ILE A 75 19.75 0.79 19.71
C ILE A 75 18.45 -0.02 19.82
N ASP A 76 17.67 0.17 20.88
CA ASP A 76 16.45 -0.60 21.09
C ASP A 76 15.36 -0.21 20.09
N THR A 77 15.15 1.10 19.87
CA THR A 77 14.26 1.58 18.80
C THR A 77 14.75 1.12 17.44
N ASP A 78 16.06 1.21 17.19
CA ASP A 78 16.66 0.85 15.91
C ASP A 78 16.51 -0.64 15.58
N ARG A 79 16.62 -1.51 16.59
CA ARG A 79 16.39 -2.95 16.43
C ARG A 79 14.95 -3.22 16.01
N VAL A 80 13.98 -2.54 16.62
CA VAL A 80 12.56 -2.66 16.23
C VAL A 80 12.35 -2.16 14.80
N ILE A 81 12.92 -1.01 14.42
CA ILE A 81 12.87 -0.52 13.04
C ILE A 81 13.44 -1.58 12.10
N PHE A 82 14.65 -2.05 12.36
CA PHE A 82 15.34 -3.04 11.54
C PHE A 82 14.54 -4.34 11.39
N GLU A 83 14.02 -4.91 12.48
CA GLU A 83 13.22 -6.14 12.44
C GLU A 83 11.97 -5.99 11.57
N ARG A 84 11.30 -4.84 11.63
CA ARG A 84 10.14 -4.55 10.79
C ARG A 84 10.52 -4.43 9.32
N LEU A 85 11.60 -3.72 9.01
CA LEU A 85 12.11 -3.58 7.65
C LEU A 85 12.57 -4.92 7.08
N ALA A 86 13.30 -5.73 7.86
CA ALA A 86 13.78 -7.06 7.50
C ALA A 86 12.64 -8.07 7.31
N ALA A 87 11.50 -7.87 7.97
CA ALA A 87 10.29 -8.64 7.75
C ALA A 87 9.46 -8.16 6.53
N GLY A 88 9.88 -7.07 5.87
CA GLY A 88 9.18 -6.48 4.73
C GLY A 88 8.05 -5.51 5.10
N ASN A 89 7.93 -5.11 6.37
CA ASN A 89 6.99 -4.10 6.83
C ASN A 89 7.66 -2.71 6.81
N LEU A 90 7.81 -2.14 5.61
CA LEU A 90 8.48 -0.87 5.40
C LEU A 90 7.59 0.30 5.82
N ARG A 91 6.27 0.13 5.72
CA ARG A 91 5.29 1.11 6.20
C ARG A 91 5.38 1.36 7.71
N TYR A 92 6.05 0.51 8.47
CA TYR A 92 6.35 0.77 9.88
C TYR A 92 7.06 2.12 10.09
N LEU A 93 7.89 2.58 9.15
CA LEU A 93 8.55 3.89 9.24
C LEU A 93 7.56 5.08 9.29
N LEU A 94 6.30 4.88 8.89
CA LEU A 94 5.25 5.89 8.98
C LEU A 94 4.62 6.00 10.37
N SER A 95 4.97 5.11 11.31
CA SER A 95 4.50 5.23 12.70
C SER A 95 5.23 6.30 13.49
N PHE A 96 6.30 6.88 12.94
CA PHE A 96 7.10 7.90 13.59
C PHE A 96 6.71 9.27 13.08
N ASP A 97 6.16 10.12 13.94
CA ASP A 97 6.03 11.56 13.63
C ASP A 97 7.39 12.29 13.71
N ALA A 98 7.40 13.59 13.39
CA ALA A 98 8.63 14.38 13.41
C ALA A 98 9.30 14.40 14.79
N ALA A 99 8.54 14.41 15.88
CA ALA A 99 9.06 14.45 17.24
C ALA A 99 9.61 13.09 17.68
N ALA A 100 8.99 12.00 17.25
CA ALA A 100 9.50 10.64 17.46
C ALA A 100 10.82 10.43 16.74
N LEU A 101 10.91 10.84 15.46
CA LEU A 101 12.17 10.77 14.70
C LEU A 101 13.29 11.58 15.36
N ASP A 102 12.99 12.76 15.90
CA ASP A 102 13.97 13.59 16.60
C ASP A 102 14.44 12.92 17.91
N ARG A 103 13.49 12.52 18.76
CA ARG A 103 13.77 11.89 20.05
C ARG A 103 14.61 10.61 19.92
N THR A 104 14.37 9.81 18.89
CA THR A 104 15.08 8.55 18.66
C THR A 104 16.31 8.71 17.74
N GLY A 105 16.72 9.93 17.39
CA GLY A 105 17.92 10.18 16.58
C GLY A 105 17.78 9.70 15.13
N ASN A 106 16.56 9.45 14.66
CA ASN A 106 16.24 8.82 13.38
C ASN A 106 15.75 9.85 12.34
N VAL A 107 16.07 11.13 12.49
CA VAL A 107 15.58 12.20 11.58
C VAL A 107 15.93 11.98 10.11
N GLU A 108 17.04 11.28 9.84
CA GLU A 108 17.47 10.95 8.48
C GLU A 108 16.73 9.76 7.85
N CYS A 109 15.94 8.99 8.63
CA CYS A 109 15.09 7.91 8.12
C CYS A 109 14.02 8.39 7.14
N ARG A 110 13.91 9.71 6.91
CA ARG A 110 13.14 10.30 5.81
C ARG A 110 13.56 9.80 4.43
N SER A 111 14.84 9.52 4.20
CA SER A 111 15.28 8.90 2.95
C SER A 111 14.77 7.46 2.82
N LEU A 112 14.76 6.70 3.93
CA LEU A 112 14.19 5.36 3.99
C LEU A 112 12.67 5.37 3.81
N GLN A 113 11.98 6.40 4.32
CA GLN A 113 10.53 6.60 4.09
C GLN A 113 10.21 6.85 2.61
N ILE A 114 11.07 7.59 1.89
CA ILE A 114 10.95 7.73 0.44
C ILE A 114 11.14 6.37 -0.24
N LEU A 115 12.19 5.63 0.11
CA LEU A 115 12.44 4.29 -0.46
C LEU A 115 11.25 3.36 -0.22
N ALA A 116 10.71 3.33 1.00
CA ALA A 116 9.51 2.57 1.36
C ALA A 116 8.31 2.92 0.47
N GLY A 117 8.13 4.21 0.16
CA GLY A 117 7.11 4.67 -0.78
C GLY A 117 7.34 4.19 -2.21
N MET A 118 8.60 4.05 -2.64
CA MET A 118 8.94 3.59 -3.98
C MET A 118 8.69 2.09 -4.18
N ILE A 119 9.10 1.26 -3.22
CA ILE A 119 9.12 -0.21 -3.41
C ILE A 119 7.95 -0.95 -2.72
N GLY A 120 7.23 -0.27 -1.83
CA GLY A 120 6.15 -0.85 -1.04
C GLY A 120 6.64 -1.86 0.01
N ASP A 121 5.70 -2.50 0.71
CA ASP A 121 6.03 -3.55 1.68
C ASP A 121 6.57 -4.78 0.93
N ARG A 122 7.87 -5.05 1.13
CA ARG A 122 8.58 -6.14 0.48
C ARG A 122 9.74 -6.60 1.35
N LYS A 123 9.84 -7.91 1.58
CA LYS A 123 10.97 -8.49 2.30
C LYS A 123 12.27 -8.26 1.51
N PRO A 124 13.34 -7.75 2.13
CA PRO A 124 14.65 -7.63 1.47
C PRO A 124 15.32 -8.98 1.26
N ASP A 125 16.16 -9.05 0.22
CA ASP A 125 17.01 -10.20 -0.10
C ASP A 125 18.20 -10.30 0.86
N SER A 126 18.67 -9.15 1.34
CA SER A 126 19.72 -9.04 2.35
C SER A 126 19.36 -8.03 3.44
N ALA A 127 19.69 -8.35 4.69
CA ALA A 127 19.52 -7.46 5.83
C ALA A 127 20.68 -7.65 6.81
N LEU A 128 21.36 -6.57 7.17
CA LEU A 128 22.46 -6.54 8.13
C LEU A 128 22.20 -5.42 9.16
N PHE A 129 22.49 -5.71 10.42
CA PHE A 129 22.39 -4.77 11.53
C PHE A 129 23.64 -4.87 12.40
N GLU A 130 24.45 -3.82 12.40
CA GLU A 130 25.69 -3.76 13.15
C GLU A 130 25.76 -2.45 13.97
N PRO A 131 25.49 -2.52 15.28
CA PRO A 131 25.63 -1.37 16.17
C PRO A 131 27.09 -0.92 16.28
N SER A 132 27.31 0.39 16.35
CA SER A 132 28.58 1.00 16.73
C SER A 132 28.41 1.84 18.00
N TRP A 133 29.49 2.48 18.45
CA TRP A 133 29.49 3.31 19.64
C TRP A 133 28.70 4.63 19.51
N HIS A 134 28.33 5.07 18.31
CA HIS A 134 27.61 6.35 18.10
C HIS A 134 26.49 6.33 17.05
N HIS A 135 26.35 5.24 16.32
CA HIS A 135 25.31 5.03 15.32
C HIS A 135 25.19 3.56 14.94
N ILE A 136 24.22 3.21 14.10
CA ILE A 136 23.99 1.84 13.63
C ILE A 136 24.28 1.75 12.13
N TYR A 137 25.05 0.75 11.73
CA TYR A 137 25.15 0.33 10.34
C TYR A 137 24.02 -0.65 10.03
N ALA A 138 22.93 -0.16 9.44
CA ALA A 138 21.84 -0.98 8.93
C ALA A 138 21.85 -0.96 7.40
N VAL A 139 21.91 -2.15 6.77
CA VAL A 139 21.89 -2.29 5.31
C VAL A 139 20.77 -3.26 4.94
N LEU A 140 19.85 -2.81 4.10
CA LEU A 140 18.80 -3.64 3.51
C LEU A 140 18.88 -3.55 1.99
N GLY A 141 18.86 -4.70 1.33
CA GLY A 141 19.01 -4.81 -0.13
C GLY A 141 17.84 -5.55 -0.76
N TRP A 142 17.37 -5.01 -1.89
CA TRP A 142 16.44 -5.69 -2.79
C TRP A 142 17.07 -5.78 -4.17
N THR A 143 17.31 -7.00 -4.64
CA THR A 143 17.85 -7.29 -5.96
C THR A 143 16.73 -7.70 -6.93
N GLU A 144 15.59 -8.17 -6.43
CA GLU A 144 14.45 -8.61 -7.26
C GLU A 144 13.16 -7.78 -7.05
N LEU A 145 13.07 -6.73 -7.88
CA LEU A 145 11.97 -5.85 -8.27
C LEU A 145 10.67 -6.43 -8.85
N ALA A 146 10.34 -7.73 -8.75
CA ALA A 146 9.17 -8.26 -9.48
C ALA A 146 7.85 -7.58 -9.06
N PRO A 147 6.89 -7.32 -9.96
CA PRO A 147 5.57 -6.81 -9.58
C PRO A 147 4.95 -7.71 -8.52
N VAL A 148 4.41 -7.12 -7.45
CA VAL A 148 3.69 -7.88 -6.42
C VAL A 148 2.41 -8.38 -7.05
N LYS A 149 2.30 -9.70 -7.27
CA LYS A 149 1.04 -10.30 -7.72
C LYS A 149 0.02 -10.13 -6.60
N ALA A 150 -1.08 -9.43 -6.86
CA ALA A 150 -2.17 -9.37 -5.91
C ALA A 150 -2.74 -10.79 -5.72
N GLU A 151 -2.82 -11.23 -4.47
CA GLU A 151 -3.54 -12.44 -4.13
C GLU A 151 -5.02 -12.28 -4.51
N PRO A 152 -5.69 -13.34 -4.96
CA PRO A 152 -7.12 -13.30 -5.23
C PRO A 152 -7.87 -12.84 -3.98
N LEU A 153 -8.69 -11.80 -4.11
CA LEU A 153 -9.54 -11.36 -3.01
C LEU A 153 -10.63 -12.40 -2.76
N TYR A 154 -10.90 -12.71 -1.49
CA TYR A 154 -12.10 -13.48 -1.11
C TYR A 154 -13.40 -12.81 -1.55
N TYR A 155 -13.37 -11.47 -1.66
CA TYR A 155 -14.45 -10.65 -2.17
C TYR A 155 -13.91 -9.83 -3.35
N PRO A 156 -14.02 -10.33 -4.59
CA PRO A 156 -13.58 -9.58 -5.75
C PRO A 156 -14.39 -8.29 -5.88
N ALA A 157 -13.78 -7.25 -6.45
CA ALA A 157 -14.53 -6.08 -6.84
C ALA A 157 -15.58 -6.48 -7.88
N THR A 158 -16.81 -6.01 -7.72
CA THR A 158 -17.83 -6.15 -8.75
C THR A 158 -17.32 -5.49 -10.02
N GLU A 159 -17.26 -6.24 -11.12
CA GLU A 159 -16.85 -5.69 -12.41
C GLU A 159 -17.75 -4.51 -12.78
N SER A 160 -17.18 -3.46 -13.39
CA SER A 160 -17.93 -2.25 -13.75
C SER A 160 -19.14 -2.56 -14.65
N GLU A 161 -19.04 -3.60 -15.48
CA GLU A 161 -20.12 -4.09 -16.33
C GLU A 161 -21.33 -4.62 -15.53
N ARG A 162 -21.09 -5.14 -14.32
CA ARG A 162 -22.13 -5.68 -13.42
C ARG A 162 -22.74 -4.61 -12.51
N SER A 163 -22.38 -3.34 -12.69
CA SER A 163 -22.83 -2.24 -11.82
C SER A 163 -24.35 -2.10 -11.81
N GLU A 164 -25.01 -2.26 -12.96
CA GLU A 164 -26.48 -2.19 -13.07
C GLU A 164 -27.19 -3.34 -12.35
N LEU A 165 -26.65 -4.56 -12.47
CA LEU A 165 -27.15 -5.71 -11.73
C LEU A 165 -26.98 -5.51 -10.22
N ALA A 166 -25.81 -5.07 -9.77
CA ALA A 166 -25.57 -4.76 -8.36
C ALA A 166 -26.50 -3.64 -7.84
N ARG A 167 -26.74 -2.60 -8.65
CA ARG A 167 -27.66 -1.51 -8.34
C ARG A 167 -29.11 -2.00 -8.22
N ALA A 168 -29.54 -2.89 -9.11
CA ALA A 168 -30.88 -3.47 -9.09
C ALA A 168 -31.13 -4.27 -7.80
N ILE A 169 -30.15 -5.09 -7.40
CA ILE A 169 -30.20 -5.88 -6.17
C ILE A 169 -30.15 -4.97 -4.94
N PHE A 170 -29.26 -3.98 -4.94
CA PHE A 170 -29.13 -3.03 -3.84
C PHE A 170 -30.41 -2.22 -3.59
N ALA A 171 -31.08 -1.79 -4.66
CA ALA A 171 -32.37 -1.12 -4.55
C ALA A 171 -33.42 -1.98 -3.83
N ILE A 172 -33.43 -3.29 -4.09
CA ILE A 172 -34.29 -4.24 -3.36
C ILE A 172 -33.85 -4.34 -1.89
N VAL A 173 -32.54 -4.41 -1.61
CA VAL A 173 -32.07 -4.53 -0.22
C VAL A 173 -32.48 -3.31 0.64
N GLU A 174 -32.40 -2.10 0.07
CA GLU A 174 -32.60 -0.85 0.80
C GLU A 174 -34.05 -0.34 0.82
N ASP A 175 -34.83 -0.53 -0.26
CA ASP A 175 -36.14 0.11 -0.41
C ASP A 175 -37.30 -0.91 -0.35
N ALA A 176 -38.29 -0.64 0.52
CA ALA A 176 -39.49 -1.45 0.65
C ALA A 176 -40.40 -1.39 -0.58
N ALA A 177 -40.48 -0.25 -1.26
CA ALA A 177 -41.29 -0.10 -2.47
C ALA A 177 -40.66 -0.88 -3.64
N ALA A 178 -39.33 -0.79 -3.79
CA ALA A 178 -38.57 -1.61 -4.73
C ALA A 178 -38.76 -3.12 -4.48
N ARG A 179 -38.72 -3.56 -3.21
CA ARG A 179 -39.04 -4.94 -2.83
C ARG A 179 -40.44 -5.36 -3.22
N ALA A 180 -41.44 -4.54 -2.91
CA ALA A 180 -42.83 -4.84 -3.24
C ALA A 180 -43.01 -4.97 -4.76
N ALA A 181 -42.42 -4.06 -5.54
CA ALA A 181 -42.47 -4.09 -7.00
C ALA A 181 -41.77 -5.34 -7.58
N PHE A 182 -40.60 -5.70 -7.05
CA PHE A 182 -39.90 -6.92 -7.45
C PHE A 182 -40.72 -8.17 -7.11
N ASN A 183 -41.34 -8.23 -5.92
CA ASN A 183 -42.15 -9.37 -5.51
C ASN A 183 -43.45 -9.51 -6.31
N SER A 184 -44.03 -8.41 -6.81
CA SER A 184 -45.23 -8.45 -7.65
C SER A 184 -44.95 -8.85 -9.10
N ASP A 185 -43.86 -8.34 -9.69
CA ASP A 185 -43.45 -8.64 -11.06
C ASP A 185 -41.93 -8.51 -11.20
N ARG A 186 -41.23 -9.64 -11.04
CA ARG A 186 -39.76 -9.69 -11.16
C ARG A 186 -39.29 -9.32 -12.56
N GLY A 187 -40.02 -9.76 -13.59
CA GLY A 187 -39.66 -9.52 -14.99
C GLY A 187 -39.78 -8.04 -15.35
N GLY A 188 -40.90 -7.42 -14.99
CA GLY A 188 -41.13 -5.98 -15.16
C GLY A 188 -40.18 -5.13 -14.31
N TYR A 189 -39.88 -5.54 -13.08
CA TYR A 189 -38.89 -4.84 -12.26
C TYR A 189 -37.49 -4.88 -12.88
N ALA A 190 -37.05 -6.07 -13.34
CA ALA A 190 -35.76 -6.23 -14.00
C ALA A 190 -35.67 -5.44 -15.32
N ALA A 191 -36.79 -5.16 -16.01
CA ALA A 191 -36.83 -4.34 -17.22
C ALA A 191 -36.47 -2.86 -17.00
N ARG A 192 -36.42 -2.40 -15.74
CA ARG A 192 -36.03 -1.03 -15.37
C ARG A 192 -34.51 -0.80 -15.38
N PHE A 193 -33.73 -1.88 -15.46
CA PHE A 193 -32.28 -1.87 -15.39
C PHE A 193 -31.70 -2.40 -16.70
N ASP A 194 -30.53 -1.86 -17.08
CA ASP A 194 -29.80 -2.29 -18.26
C ASP A 194 -29.03 -3.57 -17.96
N LEU A 195 -29.77 -4.69 -17.96
CA LEU A 195 -29.27 -6.03 -17.69
C LEU A 195 -29.22 -6.83 -18.98
N ASP A 196 -28.10 -7.50 -19.20
CA ASP A 196 -27.97 -8.47 -20.28
C ASP A 196 -28.91 -9.69 -20.04
N ALA A 197 -29.02 -10.56 -21.05
CA ALA A 197 -29.93 -11.71 -20.97
C ALA A 197 -29.58 -12.67 -19.82
N GLN A 198 -28.29 -12.82 -19.52
CA GLN A 198 -27.77 -13.72 -18.50
C GLN A 198 -28.02 -13.16 -17.09
N GLU A 199 -27.71 -11.89 -16.88
CA GLU A 199 -27.96 -11.14 -15.66
C GLU A 199 -29.45 -11.11 -15.33
N ARG A 200 -30.27 -10.77 -16.32
CA ARG A 200 -31.73 -10.74 -16.19
C ARG A 200 -32.29 -12.09 -15.79
N ALA A 201 -31.85 -13.17 -16.44
CA ALA A 201 -32.31 -14.52 -16.14
C ALA A 201 -31.94 -14.92 -14.70
N ALA A 202 -30.67 -14.73 -14.30
CA ALA A 202 -30.21 -15.07 -12.95
C ALA A 202 -30.91 -14.23 -11.87
N PHE A 203 -31.10 -12.93 -12.13
CA PHE A 203 -31.75 -12.00 -11.20
C PHE A 203 -33.23 -12.31 -10.98
N VAL A 204 -33.99 -12.56 -12.05
CA VAL A 204 -35.43 -12.89 -11.96
C VAL A 204 -35.63 -14.24 -11.26
N ALA A 205 -34.77 -15.21 -11.55
CA ALA A 205 -34.81 -16.54 -10.94
C ALA A 205 -34.34 -16.53 -9.47
N LEU A 206 -33.66 -15.48 -9.00
CA LEU A 206 -32.88 -15.48 -7.76
C LEU A 206 -31.89 -16.66 -7.70
N ASP A 207 -31.25 -16.94 -8.84
CA ASP A 207 -30.25 -17.99 -8.96
C ASP A 207 -28.96 -17.53 -8.28
N ARG A 208 -28.84 -17.88 -7.00
CA ARG A 208 -27.73 -17.49 -6.13
C ARG A 208 -26.38 -17.92 -6.68
N ASP A 209 -26.29 -19.14 -7.19
CA ASP A 209 -25.02 -19.70 -7.67
C ASP A 209 -24.61 -18.99 -8.96
N ALA A 210 -25.55 -18.70 -9.86
CA ALA A 210 -25.26 -17.89 -11.03
C ALA A 210 -24.87 -16.45 -10.68
N LEU A 211 -25.57 -15.81 -9.74
CA LEU A 211 -25.28 -14.44 -9.31
C LEU A 211 -23.91 -14.33 -8.64
N ARG A 212 -23.52 -15.32 -7.84
CA ARG A 212 -22.24 -15.33 -7.12
C ARG A 212 -21.07 -15.82 -7.98
N GLU A 213 -21.15 -17.06 -8.46
CA GLU A 213 -20.00 -17.77 -9.02
C GLU A 213 -19.71 -17.35 -10.46
N ARG A 214 -20.75 -16.94 -11.21
CA ARG A 214 -20.62 -16.57 -12.62
C ARG A 214 -20.69 -15.07 -12.87
N LEU A 215 -21.55 -14.36 -12.14
CA LEU A 215 -21.75 -12.92 -12.31
C LEU A 215 -20.98 -12.08 -11.28
N GLY A 216 -20.28 -12.72 -10.33
CA GLY A 216 -19.37 -12.05 -9.41
C GLY A 216 -20.05 -11.04 -8.47
N ILE A 217 -21.35 -11.18 -8.20
CA ILE A 217 -22.05 -10.28 -7.29
C ILE A 217 -21.61 -10.55 -5.85
N ASN A 218 -21.38 -9.47 -5.12
CA ASN A 218 -20.89 -9.53 -3.74
C ASN A 218 -21.78 -10.43 -2.86
N PRO A 219 -21.20 -11.44 -2.16
CA PRO A 219 -21.96 -12.36 -1.32
C PRO A 219 -22.80 -11.70 -0.22
N MET A 220 -22.35 -10.58 0.33
CA MET A 220 -23.13 -9.84 1.34
C MET A 220 -24.39 -9.22 0.75
N LEU A 221 -24.30 -8.71 -0.48
CA LEU A 221 -25.44 -8.15 -1.18
C LEU A 221 -26.46 -9.25 -1.50
N LEU A 222 -26.01 -10.44 -1.89
CA LEU A 222 -26.86 -11.61 -2.14
C LEU A 222 -27.51 -12.14 -0.85
N TYR A 223 -26.76 -12.22 0.24
CA TYR A 223 -27.30 -12.61 1.55
C TYR A 223 -28.42 -11.68 2.00
N GLN A 224 -28.25 -10.37 1.83
CA GLN A 224 -29.29 -9.39 2.13
C GLN A 224 -30.49 -9.52 1.20
N LEU A 225 -30.28 -9.75 -0.10
CA LEU A 225 -31.36 -9.99 -1.06
C LEU A 225 -32.23 -11.19 -0.62
N GLU A 226 -31.59 -12.31 -0.27
CA GLU A 226 -32.26 -13.51 0.23
C GLU A 226 -33.05 -13.23 1.51
N ALA A 227 -32.45 -12.54 2.48
CA ALA A 227 -33.13 -12.20 3.73
C ALA A 227 -34.36 -11.29 3.51
N ARG A 228 -34.34 -10.44 2.48
CA ARG A 228 -35.41 -9.46 2.21
C ARG A 228 -36.52 -9.98 1.31
N VAL A 229 -36.22 -10.94 0.44
CA VAL A 229 -37.17 -11.53 -0.53
C VAL A 229 -37.63 -12.93 -0.11
N GLY A 230 -36.82 -13.65 0.67
CA GLY A 230 -37.04 -15.02 1.14
C GLY A 230 -37.89 -15.16 2.41
N SER A 231 -38.23 -14.08 3.11
CA SER A 231 -39.21 -14.13 4.21
C SER A 231 -40.63 -14.23 3.64
N LYS A 232 -41.15 -15.46 3.60
CA LYS A 232 -42.57 -15.75 3.82
C LYS A 232 -42.76 -16.21 5.26
#